data_AF-A0A0U2ITP7-F1
#
_entry.id   AF-A0A0U2ITP7-F1
#
_cell.length_a   1.000
_cell.length_b   1.000
_cell.length_c   1.000
_cell.angle_alpha   90.00
_cell.angle_beta   90.00
_cell.angle_gamma   90.00
#
_symmetry.space_group_name_H-M   'P 1'
#
loop_
_entity.id
_entity.type
_entity.pdbx_description
1 polymer ?
#
loop_
_entity_poly.entity_id
_entity_poly.type
_entity_poly.pdbx_seq_one_letter_code
_entity_poly.pdbx_strand_id
1 'polypeptide(L)'
;MKKIITGCLLSVLLLSTVPFQVYAVEKSTDQLVPQILRTQKASPVTPDSFKLGVDDYVTGLLDKTVRKIILYVNGSQIRTGKIFKDQTFEVKANDVIHSLFDHVEIVALNKSGHEIDRQRVSLESEYINLSAEDFSLYDEEIKGLAGNKMDLVSLIINNEWIRSVEVAHDDSFALPVEEDDIFDEEDIVEIVGSLSGKELARITVPVNPIDLQAELQEFDFGTDQVVRGKITGKAAKNARKAQLYVNRKRYAIVDIQADGSFEIKVSRYITNEKDDVKVAILNQKDIEIGRYQVTFKLDEEGNDTGSGSENGEDGGNETGNEETSSTEKRPLQDWFEDYELSRLVAEQLSCEINYPVSQEDLLRVETIDENAWYGVPSSKGLSYLRNLKTLRMNFLNLESDLNRALIILSDFKELESLFIGESNLNETSLENLGKLTNLKNLSLEECNLTNLQFASNLLSLEKISILDNSISDVSPLASLKKLTYIEARRNNIKDISSLNPSQISSSVFWSFSNQEITLEKQSLSNKGTLTLPIPIKGISGKVIEPDSISDEGVYENQQITWQLPGSLGKTTFTFSENSLAEYGYIYFNGTVSVPYTK
;
A
#
# COMPACT_ATOMS: atom_id res chain seq x y z
N MET A 1 -12.09 17.29 42.96
CA MET A 1 -11.13 17.44 44.08
C MET A 1 -10.11 16.30 44.05
N LYS A 2 -8.95 16.50 43.42
CA LYS A 2 -7.69 15.78 43.67
C LYS A 2 -6.55 16.74 43.29
N LYS A 3 -6.30 17.70 44.19
CA LYS A 3 -5.13 18.59 44.14
C LYS A 3 -3.98 17.89 44.87
N ILE A 4 -2.87 17.75 44.17
CA ILE A 4 -1.56 18.28 44.57
C ILE A 4 -1.20 18.10 46.06
N ILE A 5 -0.37 17.10 46.34
CA ILE A 5 0.80 17.29 47.21
C ILE A 5 2.02 16.84 46.39
N THR A 6 2.53 17.82 45.65
CA THR A 6 3.92 17.94 45.23
C THR A 6 4.86 17.78 46.42
N GLY A 7 6.03 17.20 46.15
CA GLY A 7 7.32 17.66 46.63
C GLY A 7 7.45 18.04 48.11
N CYS A 8 8.08 17.15 48.89
CA CYS A 8 9.04 17.46 49.96
C CYS A 8 9.16 16.23 50.89
N LEU A 9 9.89 15.20 50.48
CA LEU A 9 10.46 14.25 51.46
C LEU A 9 11.61 13.38 50.96
N LEU A 10 12.04 13.50 49.69
CA LEU A 10 13.29 12.90 49.23
C LEU A 10 14.38 13.94 48.87
N SER A 11 14.22 15.15 49.39
CA SER A 11 15.21 16.22 49.30
C SER A 11 15.63 16.71 50.69
N VAL A 12 15.71 15.81 51.68
CA VAL A 12 16.54 15.97 52.88
C VAL A 12 16.86 14.56 53.40
N LEU A 13 18.02 14.00 53.06
CA LEU A 13 18.81 13.02 53.86
C LEU A 13 19.95 12.41 53.02
N LEU A 14 20.65 13.24 52.24
CA LEU A 14 22.09 13.06 52.06
C LEU A 14 22.74 13.82 53.23
N LEU A 15 23.61 13.13 53.98
CA LEU A 15 24.31 13.57 55.21
C LEU A 15 23.67 13.12 56.54
N SER A 16 23.49 11.81 56.74
CA SER A 16 23.74 11.27 58.09
C SER A 16 24.20 9.80 58.01
N THR A 17 25.23 9.46 58.79
CA THR A 17 25.78 8.10 58.92
C THR A 17 25.09 7.30 60.02
N VAL A 18 23.78 7.52 60.23
CA VAL A 18 23.01 6.83 61.27
C VAL A 18 21.98 5.91 60.62
N PRO A 19 21.93 4.61 60.92
CA PRO A 19 20.87 3.75 60.41
C PRO A 19 19.53 4.12 61.06
N PHE A 20 18.49 4.30 60.26
CA PHE A 20 17.10 4.47 60.73
C PHE A 20 16.24 3.31 60.21
N GLN A 21 15.35 2.82 61.06
CA GLN A 21 14.34 1.83 60.71
C GLN A 21 13.08 2.54 60.20
N VAL A 22 12.56 2.11 59.05
CA VAL A 22 11.25 2.52 58.55
C VAL A 22 10.28 1.36 58.72
N TYR A 23 9.13 1.61 59.33
CA TYR A 23 8.05 0.64 59.46
C TYR A 23 7.07 0.84 58.30
N ALA A 24 6.84 -0.19 57.48
CA ALA A 24 5.77 -0.19 56.50
C ALA A 24 4.51 -0.83 57.11
N VAL A 25 3.35 -0.22 56.92
CA VAL A 25 2.05 -0.76 57.35
C VAL A 25 1.42 -1.46 56.15
N GLU A 26 1.29 -2.78 56.22
CA GLU A 26 0.59 -3.56 55.20
C GLU A 26 -0.92 -3.51 55.46
N LYS A 27 -1.69 -3.01 54.49
CA LYS A 27 -3.08 -2.56 54.67
C LYS A 27 -4.13 -3.66 54.89
N SER A 28 -3.72 -4.91 55.12
CA SER A 28 -4.65 -6.04 55.28
C SER A 28 -4.55 -6.77 56.63
N THR A 29 -3.52 -6.53 57.44
CA THR A 29 -3.43 -7.01 58.83
C THR A 29 -2.64 -6.00 59.64
N ASP A 30 -3.21 -5.47 60.72
CA ASP A 30 -2.68 -4.38 61.56
C ASP A 30 -1.45 -4.81 62.42
N GLN A 31 -0.52 -5.57 61.85
CA GLN A 31 0.73 -5.99 62.49
C GLN A 31 1.94 -5.32 61.85
N LEU A 32 2.79 -4.71 62.69
CA LEU A 32 4.07 -4.14 62.31
C LEU A 32 5.10 -5.28 62.11
N VAL A 33 5.46 -5.57 60.86
CA VAL A 33 6.57 -6.49 60.56
C VAL A 33 7.84 -5.67 60.30
N PRO A 34 8.92 -5.83 61.09
CA PRO A 34 10.17 -5.13 60.82
C PRO A 34 10.84 -5.69 59.55
N GLN A 35 10.88 -4.91 58.46
CA GLN A 35 11.74 -5.21 57.32
C GLN A 35 13.13 -4.59 57.53
N ILE A 36 14.17 -5.42 57.45
CA ILE A 36 15.55 -4.96 57.38
C ILE A 36 15.83 -4.53 55.94
N LEU A 37 15.76 -3.22 55.66
CA LEU A 37 16.27 -2.66 54.41
C LEU A 37 17.81 -2.75 54.43
N ARG A 38 18.36 -3.72 53.69
CA ARG A 38 19.78 -3.69 53.32
C ARG A 38 19.99 -2.47 52.43
N THR A 39 20.83 -1.53 52.85
CA THR A 39 21.26 -0.43 51.99
C THR A 39 22.01 -1.01 50.79
N GLN A 40 21.41 -0.91 49.61
CA GLN A 40 22.05 -1.31 48.36
C GLN A 40 23.27 -0.39 48.17
N LYS A 41 24.46 -0.98 47.99
CA LYS A 41 25.67 -0.22 47.72
C LYS A 41 25.45 0.57 46.43
N ALA A 42 25.67 1.89 46.46
CA ALA A 42 25.51 2.75 45.28
C ALA A 42 26.39 2.23 44.12
N SER A 43 25.82 2.19 42.91
CA SER A 43 26.49 1.67 41.72
C SER A 43 27.63 2.59 41.29
N PRO A 44 28.85 2.08 41.06
CA PRO A 44 29.97 2.87 40.54
C PRO A 44 29.74 3.55 39.18
N VAL A 45 28.85 3.03 38.33
CA VAL A 45 28.42 3.68 37.09
C VAL A 45 26.89 3.75 37.00
N THR A 46 26.35 4.82 36.43
CA THR A 46 24.92 4.99 36.17
C THR A 46 24.75 5.61 34.78
N PRO A 47 24.50 4.81 33.73
CA PRO A 47 24.26 5.34 32.40
C PRO A 47 22.90 6.05 32.33
N ASP A 48 22.82 7.12 31.53
CA ASP A 48 21.56 7.71 31.12
C ASP A 48 20.85 6.78 30.11
N SER A 49 19.56 7.00 29.88
CA SER A 49 18.84 6.35 28.78
C SER A 49 19.41 6.81 27.43
N PHE A 50 19.49 5.89 26.46
CA PHE A 50 19.91 6.19 25.09
C PHE A 50 18.68 6.22 24.17
N LYS A 51 18.47 7.36 23.51
CA LYS A 51 17.35 7.59 22.59
C LYS A 51 17.73 7.21 21.17
N LEU A 52 17.14 6.11 20.69
CA LEU A 52 17.46 5.54 19.38
C LEU A 52 17.13 6.54 18.26
N GLY A 53 18.12 6.82 17.40
CA GLY A 53 17.98 7.75 16.28
C GLY A 53 18.23 9.22 16.62
N VAL A 54 18.38 9.57 17.91
CA VAL A 54 18.61 10.95 18.38
C VAL A 54 20.01 11.11 18.95
N ASP A 55 20.40 10.20 19.85
CA ASP A 55 21.64 10.30 20.59
C ASP A 55 22.82 9.74 19.80
N ASP A 56 23.90 10.51 19.73
CA ASP A 56 25.17 10.06 19.16
C ASP A 56 26.01 9.25 20.17
N TYR A 57 25.76 9.46 21.46
CA TYR A 57 26.59 8.97 22.57
C TYR A 57 25.74 8.38 23.69
N VAL A 58 26.22 7.30 24.32
CA VAL A 58 25.78 6.91 25.67
C VAL A 58 26.54 7.77 26.68
N THR A 59 25.80 8.44 27.56
CA THR A 59 26.34 9.27 28.65
C THR A 59 25.95 8.72 30.01
N GLY A 60 26.47 9.34 31.08
CA GLY A 60 26.02 9.06 32.43
C GLY A 60 27.00 9.52 33.51
N LEU A 61 26.73 9.08 34.74
CA LEU A 61 27.49 9.42 35.94
C LEU A 61 28.39 8.27 36.39
N LEU A 62 29.48 8.63 37.05
CA LEU A 62 30.49 7.73 37.60
C LEU A 62 30.82 8.11 39.04
N ASP A 63 31.26 7.14 39.83
CA ASP A 63 31.94 7.41 41.09
C ASP A 63 33.47 7.58 40.90
N LYS A 64 34.16 8.02 41.97
CA LYS A 64 35.61 8.26 41.95
C LYS A 64 36.46 7.00 41.87
N THR A 65 35.87 5.80 41.86
CA THR A 65 36.59 4.52 41.78
C THR A 65 36.77 4.05 40.34
N VAL A 66 35.92 4.51 39.42
CA VAL A 66 36.00 4.18 37.98
C VAL A 66 37.17 4.91 37.32
N ARG A 67 37.96 4.18 36.52
CA ARG A 67 39.10 4.73 35.75
C ARG A 67 38.99 4.50 34.26
N LYS A 68 38.13 3.58 33.83
CA LYS A 68 37.88 3.29 32.43
C LYS A 68 36.46 2.76 32.28
N ILE A 69 35.82 3.12 31.19
CA ILE A 69 34.50 2.59 30.81
C ILE A 69 34.56 1.95 29.43
N ILE A 70 33.71 0.95 29.21
CA ILE A 70 33.65 0.20 27.97
C ILE A 70 32.18 -0.04 27.61
N LEU A 71 31.81 0.28 26.37
CA LEU A 71 30.51 -0.04 25.78
C LEU A 71 30.50 -1.48 25.27
N TYR A 72 29.46 -2.21 25.66
CA TYR A 72 29.11 -3.53 25.13
C TYR A 72 27.75 -3.44 24.43
N VAL A 73 27.63 -4.10 23.28
CA VAL A 73 26.36 -4.24 22.55
C VAL A 73 26.22 -5.72 22.15
N ASN A 74 25.08 -6.33 22.49
CA ASN A 74 24.76 -7.74 22.20
C ASN A 74 25.88 -8.71 22.65
N GLY A 75 26.44 -8.44 23.84
CA GLY A 75 27.51 -9.24 24.44
C GLY A 75 28.92 -9.00 23.89
N SER A 76 29.06 -8.18 22.84
CA SER A 76 30.35 -7.86 22.22
C SER A 76 30.94 -6.57 22.78
N GLN A 77 32.24 -6.60 23.11
CA GLN A 77 32.96 -5.40 23.52
C GLN A 77 33.19 -4.46 22.33
N ILE A 78 32.63 -3.26 22.37
CA ILE A 78 32.71 -2.32 21.25
C ILE A 78 33.91 -1.39 21.40
N ARG A 79 33.84 -0.44 22.34
CA ARG A 79 34.86 0.62 22.48
C ARG A 79 34.86 1.25 23.86
N THR A 80 35.94 1.96 24.16
CA THR A 80 36.10 2.70 25.41
C THR A 80 35.56 4.11 25.29
N GLY A 81 34.94 4.63 26.35
CA GLY A 81 34.49 6.02 26.42
C GLY A 81 35.50 6.97 27.05
N LYS A 82 35.17 8.25 26.96
CA LYS A 82 35.90 9.34 27.60
C LYS A 82 35.26 9.63 28.96
N ILE A 83 36.10 9.81 29.98
CA ILE A 83 35.68 10.19 31.34
C ILE A 83 36.10 11.64 31.59
N PHE A 84 35.17 12.46 32.08
CA PHE A 84 35.38 13.87 32.34
C PHE A 84 35.70 14.15 33.82
N LYS A 85 36.22 15.34 34.10
CA LYS A 85 36.66 15.74 35.46
C LYS A 85 35.52 15.88 36.45
N ASP A 86 34.31 16.10 35.98
CA ASP A 86 33.08 16.22 36.77
C ASP A 86 32.45 14.84 37.12
N GLN A 87 33.11 13.75 36.74
CA GLN A 87 32.64 12.36 36.89
C GLN A 87 31.47 11.99 35.97
N THR A 88 31.33 12.68 34.84
CA THR A 88 30.50 12.21 33.71
C THR A 88 31.31 11.40 32.70
N PHE A 89 30.62 10.71 31.79
CA PHE A 89 31.25 10.04 30.65
C PHE A 89 30.47 10.19 29.35
N GLU A 90 31.14 9.94 28.23
CA GLU A 90 30.51 9.75 26.93
C GLU A 90 31.18 8.59 26.16
N VAL A 91 30.39 7.78 25.47
CA VAL A 91 30.86 6.77 24.50
C VAL A 91 30.04 6.91 23.23
N LYS A 92 30.68 7.13 22.07
CA LYS A 92 29.97 7.16 20.78
C LYS A 92 29.29 5.80 20.54
N ALA A 93 28.01 5.83 20.19
CA ALA A 93 27.19 4.62 20.13
C ALA A 93 26.15 4.57 18.99
N ASN A 94 25.86 5.67 18.31
CA ASN A 94 24.89 5.68 17.19
C ASN A 94 25.27 4.77 16.01
N ASP A 95 26.55 4.47 15.85
CA ASP A 95 27.05 3.58 14.82
C ASP A 95 26.93 2.09 15.16
N VAL A 96 26.50 1.73 16.37
CA VAL A 96 26.47 0.35 16.86
C VAL A 96 25.18 -0.05 17.59
N ILE A 97 24.39 0.90 18.09
CA ILE A 97 23.05 0.67 18.64
C ILE A 97 22.05 0.95 17.52
N HIS A 98 21.34 -0.07 17.06
CA HIS A 98 20.47 -0.01 15.89
C HIS A 98 19.01 -0.37 16.20
N SER A 99 18.75 -0.95 17.36
CA SER A 99 17.44 -1.47 17.74
C SER A 99 17.15 -1.25 19.22
N LEU A 100 15.88 -1.03 19.55
CA LEU A 100 15.41 -1.04 20.95
C LEU A 100 15.58 -2.41 21.61
N PHE A 101 15.79 -3.46 20.83
CA PHE A 101 16.05 -4.82 21.30
C PHE A 101 17.53 -5.10 21.53
N ASP A 102 18.44 -4.19 21.17
CA ASP A 102 19.86 -4.37 21.45
C ASP A 102 20.11 -4.43 22.96
N HIS A 103 20.93 -5.39 23.38
CA HIS A 103 21.37 -5.49 24.76
C HIS A 103 22.62 -4.64 24.96
N VAL A 104 22.44 -3.44 25.49
CA VAL A 104 23.49 -2.43 25.64
C VAL A 104 23.93 -2.28 27.09
N GLU A 105 25.23 -2.32 27.35
CA GLU A 105 25.80 -2.22 28.70
C GLU A 105 27.02 -1.30 28.74
N ILE A 106 27.19 -0.60 29.86
CA ILE A 106 28.43 0.09 30.22
C ILE A 106 29.13 -0.67 31.33
N VAL A 107 30.38 -1.03 31.07
CA VAL A 107 31.26 -1.73 32.00
C VAL A 107 32.28 -0.76 32.57
N ALA A 108 32.32 -0.65 33.90
CA ALA A 108 33.25 0.21 34.62
C ALA A 108 34.43 -0.59 35.19
N LEU A 109 35.64 -0.12 34.94
CA LEU A 109 36.88 -0.74 35.42
C LEU A 109 37.63 0.18 36.39
N ASN A 110 38.27 -0.40 37.40
CA ASN A 110 39.14 0.33 38.32
C ASN A 110 40.57 0.54 37.75
N LYS A 111 41.45 1.16 38.55
CA LYS A 111 42.86 1.43 38.15
C LYS A 111 43.66 0.18 37.79
N SER A 112 43.33 -0.97 38.38
CA SER A 112 43.98 -2.26 38.09
C SER A 112 43.41 -2.98 36.87
N GLY A 113 42.39 -2.41 36.21
CA GLY A 113 41.73 -2.99 35.04
C GLY A 113 40.65 -4.02 35.38
N HIS A 114 40.33 -4.24 36.66
CA HIS A 114 39.25 -5.15 37.07
C HIS A 114 37.89 -4.48 36.91
N GLU A 115 36.92 -5.24 36.42
CA GLU A 115 35.51 -4.87 36.39
C GLU A 115 34.99 -4.68 37.83
N ILE A 116 34.42 -3.51 38.09
CA ILE A 116 33.86 -3.15 39.39
C ILE A 116 32.36 -2.91 39.34
N ASP A 117 31.81 -2.70 38.14
CA ASP A 117 30.39 -2.54 37.91
C ASP A 117 30.05 -2.73 36.42
N ARG A 118 28.81 -3.16 36.15
CA ARG A 118 28.24 -3.33 34.82
C ARG A 118 26.78 -2.95 34.89
N GLN A 119 26.40 -1.95 34.11
CA GLN A 119 25.03 -1.45 34.09
C GLN A 119 24.44 -1.47 32.69
N ARG A 120 23.17 -1.84 32.61
CA ARG A 120 22.39 -1.82 31.38
C ARG A 120 22.02 -0.38 31.03
N VAL A 121 22.17 -0.02 29.77
CA VAL A 121 21.67 1.24 29.22
C VAL A 121 20.21 1.02 28.84
N SER A 122 19.30 1.84 29.36
CA SER A 122 17.90 1.80 28.96
C SER A 122 17.77 2.39 27.56
N LEU A 123 17.18 1.65 26.63
CA LEU A 123 16.93 2.13 25.28
C LEU A 123 15.50 2.66 25.19
N GLU A 124 15.35 3.88 24.68
CA GLU A 124 14.07 4.55 24.54
C GLU A 124 13.87 4.95 23.07
N SER A 125 12.63 4.82 22.58
CA SER A 125 12.20 5.51 21.37
C SER A 125 11.63 6.86 21.77
N GLU A 126 12.19 7.95 21.26
CA GLU A 126 11.49 9.23 21.23
C GLU A 126 10.76 9.33 19.88
N TYR A 127 9.49 9.75 19.91
CA TYR A 127 8.61 9.71 18.75
C TYR A 127 9.26 10.39 17.56
N ILE A 128 9.30 9.69 16.42
CA ILE A 128 9.51 10.35 15.15
C ILE A 128 8.31 11.28 14.93
N ASN A 129 8.53 12.58 15.03
CA ASN A 129 7.47 13.59 14.90
C ASN A 129 7.32 13.96 13.43
N LEU A 130 6.71 13.08 12.65
CA LEU A 130 6.22 13.39 11.31
C LEU A 130 4.70 13.48 11.38
N SER A 131 4.15 14.62 10.97
CA SER A 131 2.71 14.88 10.95
C SER A 131 2.35 15.73 9.74
N ALA A 132 1.10 15.61 9.30
CA ALA A 132 0.50 16.48 8.30
C ALA A 132 -0.74 17.14 8.90
N GLU A 133 -1.01 18.38 8.52
CA GLU A 133 -2.30 19.05 8.72
C GLU A 133 -3.37 18.39 7.84
N ASP A 134 -4.64 18.64 8.14
CA ASP A 134 -5.75 18.14 7.33
C ASP A 134 -5.64 18.65 5.89
N PHE A 135 -5.64 17.72 4.94
CA PHE A 135 -5.56 18.01 3.51
C PHE A 135 -6.89 17.67 2.83
N SER A 136 -7.40 18.56 1.98
CA SER A 136 -8.60 18.33 1.16
C SER A 136 -8.25 18.36 -0.32
N LEU A 137 -9.02 17.65 -1.15
CA LEU A 137 -8.84 17.69 -2.60
C LEU A 137 -8.84 19.15 -3.10
N TYR A 138 -7.87 19.50 -3.96
CA TYR A 138 -7.56 20.85 -4.46
C TYR A 138 -6.89 21.83 -3.47
N ASP A 139 -6.46 21.38 -2.28
CA ASP A 139 -5.49 22.14 -1.50
C ASP A 139 -4.15 22.22 -2.26
N GLU A 140 -3.50 23.38 -2.20
CA GLU A 140 -2.28 23.67 -2.97
C GLU A 140 -1.00 23.14 -2.31
N GLU A 141 -1.11 22.69 -1.05
CA GLU A 141 0.03 22.24 -0.26
C GLU A 141 -0.39 21.33 0.90
N ILE A 142 0.47 20.35 1.22
CA ILE A 142 0.42 19.58 2.47
C ILE A 142 1.41 20.21 3.44
N LYS A 143 0.90 20.71 4.55
CA LYS A 143 1.69 21.30 5.64
C LYS A 143 1.83 20.34 6.79
N GLY A 144 2.86 20.54 7.61
CA GLY A 144 3.01 19.76 8.82
C GLY A 144 4.33 19.99 9.55
N LEU A 145 4.65 19.04 10.43
CA LEU A 145 5.89 19.04 11.22
C LEU A 145 6.71 17.80 10.91
N ALA A 146 8.02 17.98 10.78
CA ALA A 146 9.02 16.96 10.54
C ALA A 146 10.21 17.16 11.47
N GLY A 147 10.08 16.70 12.72
CA GLY A 147 11.09 16.85 13.75
C GLY A 147 12.26 15.86 13.65
N ASN A 148 13.08 15.79 14.71
CA ASN A 148 14.21 14.87 14.84
C ASN A 148 15.30 15.01 13.76
N LYS A 149 15.64 16.25 13.41
CA LYS A 149 16.70 16.59 12.45
C LYS A 149 16.45 16.07 11.03
N MET A 150 15.20 15.79 10.64
CA MET A 150 14.89 15.54 9.24
C MET A 150 15.34 16.75 8.41
N ASP A 151 16.03 16.51 7.29
CA ASP A 151 16.44 17.57 6.37
C ASP A 151 15.47 17.70 5.19
N LEU A 152 14.75 16.63 4.84
CA LEU A 152 13.78 16.60 3.76
C LEU A 152 12.48 15.89 4.14
N VAL A 153 11.37 16.40 3.62
CA VAL A 153 10.08 15.70 3.55
C VAL A 153 9.73 15.49 2.08
N SER A 154 9.36 14.26 1.73
CA SER A 154 9.02 13.86 0.36
C SER A 154 7.53 13.52 0.25
N LEU A 155 6.90 13.95 -0.83
CA LEU A 155 5.56 13.56 -1.23
C LEU A 155 5.62 12.33 -2.13
N ILE A 156 4.87 11.30 -1.76
CA ILE A 156 4.69 10.08 -2.52
C ILE A 156 3.19 9.91 -2.76
N ILE A 157 2.78 9.71 -4.02
CA ILE A 157 1.38 9.50 -4.38
C ILE A 157 1.30 8.20 -5.15
N ASN A 158 0.41 7.29 -4.72
CA ASN A 158 0.25 5.97 -5.33
C ASN A 158 1.57 5.22 -5.52
N ASN A 159 2.46 5.34 -4.52
CA ASN A 159 3.80 4.75 -4.49
C ASN A 159 4.81 5.35 -5.49
N GLU A 160 4.47 6.45 -6.17
CA GLU A 160 5.38 7.22 -7.01
C GLU A 160 5.96 8.40 -6.22
N TRP A 161 7.28 8.57 -6.28
CA TRP A 161 7.92 9.76 -5.70
C TRP A 161 7.60 10.97 -6.57
N ILE A 162 6.97 11.97 -5.97
CA ILE A 162 6.55 13.17 -6.70
C ILE A 162 7.59 14.28 -6.53
N ARG A 163 7.91 14.63 -5.28
CA ARG A 163 8.85 15.72 -4.95
C ARG A 163 9.30 15.69 -3.50
N SER A 164 10.29 16.52 -3.16
CA SER A 164 10.72 16.78 -1.78
C SER A 164 10.91 18.26 -1.50
N VAL A 165 10.74 18.65 -0.24
CA VAL A 165 11.03 19.99 0.29
C VAL A 165 11.96 19.91 1.49
N GLU A 166 12.74 20.97 1.70
CA GLU A 166 13.57 21.12 2.89
C GLU A 166 12.71 21.40 4.12
N VAL A 167 13.07 20.77 5.24
CA VAL A 167 12.46 21.05 6.54
C VAL A 167 13.01 22.37 7.08
N ALA A 168 12.12 23.26 7.50
CA ALA A 168 12.50 24.55 8.05
C ALA A 168 13.16 24.40 9.44
N HIS A 169 13.84 25.47 9.88
CA HIS A 169 14.53 25.48 11.18
C HIS A 169 13.62 25.30 12.41
N ASP A 170 12.31 25.54 12.25
CA ASP A 170 11.29 25.33 13.28
C ASP A 170 10.57 23.98 13.13
N ASP A 171 11.17 23.04 12.40
CA ASP A 171 10.66 21.71 12.07
C ASP A 171 9.41 21.71 11.18
N SER A 172 8.97 22.86 10.65
CA SER A 172 7.82 22.93 9.74
C SER A 172 8.20 22.58 8.29
N PHE A 173 7.22 22.07 7.53
CA PHE A 173 7.34 21.92 6.08
C PHE A 173 6.03 22.31 5.38
N ALA A 174 6.15 22.65 4.10
CA ALA A 174 5.02 22.85 3.19
C ALA A 174 5.36 22.21 1.84
N LEU A 175 4.71 21.07 1.55
CA LEU A 175 4.86 20.33 0.30
C LEU A 175 3.85 20.84 -0.73
N PRO A 176 4.27 21.46 -1.84
CA PRO A 176 3.32 21.89 -2.87
C PRO A 176 2.66 20.68 -3.54
N VAL A 177 1.37 20.78 -3.83
CA VAL A 177 0.57 19.80 -4.56
C VAL A 177 0.01 20.48 -5.81
N GLU A 178 0.31 19.95 -6.99
CA GLU A 178 -0.24 20.44 -8.24
C GLU A 178 -1.64 19.87 -8.50
N GLU A 179 -2.45 20.55 -9.34
CA GLU A 179 -3.83 20.15 -9.63
C GLU A 179 -3.96 18.73 -10.22
N ASP A 180 -2.90 18.22 -10.84
CA ASP A 180 -2.85 16.90 -11.47
C ASP A 180 -2.01 15.89 -10.66
N ASP A 181 -1.60 16.22 -9.41
CA ASP A 181 -0.85 15.31 -8.53
C ASP A 181 -1.80 14.35 -7.78
N ILE A 182 -2.92 14.87 -7.26
CA ILE A 182 -3.96 14.11 -6.53
C ILE A 182 -5.29 14.31 -7.25
N PHE A 183 -5.84 13.22 -7.78
CA PHE A 183 -7.03 13.24 -8.63
C PHE A 183 -8.34 13.02 -7.86
N ASP A 184 -8.31 12.23 -6.79
CA ASP A 184 -9.48 11.93 -5.96
C ASP A 184 -9.10 11.51 -4.52
N GLU A 185 -10.10 11.35 -3.66
CA GLU A 185 -9.93 10.96 -2.27
C GLU A 185 -9.38 9.53 -2.05
N GLU A 186 -9.32 8.70 -3.09
CA GLU A 186 -8.79 7.33 -3.02
C GLU A 186 -7.29 7.27 -3.33
N ASP A 187 -6.68 8.34 -3.85
CA ASP A 187 -5.24 8.40 -4.07
C ASP A 187 -4.49 8.25 -2.75
N ILE A 188 -3.50 7.36 -2.76
CA ILE A 188 -2.72 7.06 -1.56
C ILE A 188 -1.60 8.08 -1.47
N VAL A 189 -1.85 9.10 -0.65
CA VAL A 189 -0.91 10.19 -0.40
C VAL A 189 -0.11 9.88 0.84
N GLU A 190 1.20 9.80 0.71
CA GLU A 190 2.12 9.59 1.81
C GLU A 190 3.15 10.72 1.85
N ILE A 191 3.58 11.07 3.07
CA ILE A 191 4.77 11.90 3.26
C ILE A 191 5.86 11.10 3.98
N VAL A 192 7.09 11.31 3.55
CA VAL A 192 8.27 10.61 4.06
C VAL A 192 9.30 11.61 4.54
N GLY A 193 9.59 11.58 5.83
CA GLY A 193 10.64 12.36 6.47
C GLY A 193 11.98 11.62 6.41
N SER A 194 13.03 12.29 5.99
CA SER A 194 14.37 11.71 5.82
C SER A 194 15.48 12.59 6.37
N LEU A 195 16.63 11.99 6.65
CA LEU A 195 17.88 12.67 6.99
C LEU A 195 19.00 12.15 6.08
N SER A 196 19.62 13.03 5.30
CA SER A 196 20.73 12.69 4.40
C SER A 196 20.40 11.52 3.46
N GLY A 197 19.15 11.49 2.97
CA GLY A 197 18.63 10.46 2.07
C GLY A 197 18.18 9.15 2.74
N LYS A 198 18.28 9.03 4.07
CA LYS A 198 17.74 7.88 4.80
C LYS A 198 16.33 8.18 5.29
N GLU A 199 15.35 7.36 4.89
CA GLU A 199 13.98 7.40 5.43
C GLU A 199 14.02 7.17 6.96
N LEU A 200 13.44 8.12 7.69
CA LEU A 200 13.30 8.07 9.14
C LEU A 200 11.85 7.77 9.54
N ALA A 201 10.86 8.31 8.84
CA ALA A 201 9.45 7.98 9.01
C ALA A 201 8.64 8.20 7.74
N ARG A 202 7.47 7.56 7.72
CA ARG A 202 6.45 7.65 6.70
C ARG A 202 5.08 7.71 7.37
N ILE A 203 4.21 8.58 6.88
CA ILE A 203 2.80 8.59 7.26
C ILE A 203 1.94 8.73 6.01
N THR A 204 0.73 8.17 6.07
CA THR A 204 -0.32 8.43 5.08
C THR A 204 -1.06 9.71 5.46
N VAL A 205 -1.30 10.58 4.49
CA VAL A 205 -2.08 11.80 4.61
C VAL A 205 -3.47 11.52 4.05
N PRO A 206 -4.53 11.48 4.88
CA PRO A 206 -5.89 11.31 4.38
C PRO A 206 -6.26 12.46 3.45
N VAL A 207 -6.79 12.13 2.27
CA VAL A 207 -7.33 13.12 1.33
C VAL A 207 -8.81 13.28 1.65
N ASN A 208 -9.17 14.41 2.28
CA ASN A 208 -10.56 14.72 2.53
C ASN A 208 -11.26 15.12 1.22
N PRO A 209 -12.57 14.83 1.06
CA PRO A 209 -13.34 15.28 -0.09
C PRO A 209 -13.23 16.79 -0.29
N ILE A 210 -13.51 17.24 -1.51
CA ILE A 210 -13.51 18.67 -1.84
C ILE A 210 -14.43 19.45 -0.88
N ASP A 211 -13.88 20.45 -0.18
CA ASP A 211 -14.66 21.37 0.64
C ASP A 211 -15.33 22.42 -0.27
N LEU A 212 -16.37 21.98 -0.97
CA LEU A 212 -17.20 22.78 -1.87
C LEU A 212 -18.67 22.60 -1.51
N GLN A 213 -19.32 23.69 -1.16
CA GLN A 213 -20.74 23.72 -0.83
C GLN A 213 -21.47 24.66 -1.78
N ALA A 214 -22.74 24.37 -2.08
CA ALA A 214 -23.61 25.24 -2.84
C ALA A 214 -24.92 25.47 -2.09
N GLU A 215 -25.15 26.73 -1.72
CA GLU A 215 -26.44 27.18 -1.23
C GLU A 215 -27.29 27.58 -2.43
N LEU A 216 -28.19 26.71 -2.87
CA LEU A 216 -29.14 27.00 -3.95
C LEU A 216 -30.46 27.50 -3.37
N GLN A 217 -30.97 28.59 -3.94
CA GLN A 217 -32.31 29.07 -3.60
C GLN A 217 -33.34 28.06 -4.11
N GLU A 218 -34.33 27.71 -3.27
CA GLU A 218 -35.48 26.92 -3.70
C GLU A 218 -36.17 27.57 -4.89
N PHE A 219 -36.47 26.77 -5.90
CA PHE A 219 -37.02 27.20 -7.17
C PHE A 219 -38.53 27.05 -7.21
N ASP A 220 -39.24 28.13 -7.50
CA ASP A 220 -40.69 28.18 -7.59
C ASP A 220 -41.13 28.01 -9.07
N PHE A 221 -41.68 26.84 -9.40
CA PHE A 221 -42.05 26.53 -10.78
C PHE A 221 -43.24 27.38 -11.23
N GLY A 222 -43.02 28.15 -12.31
CA GLY A 222 -44.04 29.03 -12.90
C GLY A 222 -43.87 30.50 -12.56
N THR A 223 -43.19 30.83 -11.45
CA THR A 223 -42.86 32.22 -11.11
C THR A 223 -41.38 32.53 -11.34
N ASP A 224 -40.48 31.65 -10.88
CA ASP A 224 -39.05 31.87 -11.00
C ASP A 224 -38.55 31.72 -12.44
N GLN A 225 -37.72 32.67 -12.84
CA GLN A 225 -37.13 32.71 -14.18
C GLN A 225 -35.65 32.30 -14.16
N VAL A 226 -35.07 32.17 -12.96
CA VAL A 226 -33.66 31.95 -12.75
C VAL A 226 -33.42 31.01 -11.57
N VAL A 227 -32.37 30.20 -11.66
CA VAL A 227 -31.79 29.50 -10.51
C VAL A 227 -30.68 30.37 -9.95
N ARG A 228 -30.73 30.66 -8.64
CA ARG A 228 -29.70 31.40 -7.91
C ARG A 228 -28.97 30.48 -6.97
N GLY A 229 -27.67 30.69 -6.86
CA GLY A 229 -26.87 29.98 -5.88
C GLY A 229 -25.65 30.75 -5.44
N LYS A 230 -25.07 30.29 -4.35
CA LYS A 230 -23.79 30.77 -3.84
C LYS A 230 -22.88 29.59 -3.49
N ILE A 231 -21.65 29.65 -3.98
CA ILE A 231 -20.63 28.64 -3.70
C ILE A 231 -19.78 29.08 -2.51
N THR A 232 -19.60 28.16 -1.55
CA THR A 232 -18.86 28.34 -0.30
C THR A 232 -17.92 27.14 -0.06
N GLY A 233 -17.11 27.20 0.99
CA GLY A 233 -16.04 26.23 1.28
C GLY A 233 -14.67 26.67 0.78
N LYS A 234 -13.60 26.01 1.24
CA LYS A 234 -12.20 26.33 0.85
C LYS A 234 -11.99 26.25 -0.66
N ALA A 235 -12.64 25.29 -1.33
CA ALA A 235 -12.50 25.08 -2.77
C ALA A 235 -13.32 26.07 -3.61
N ALA A 236 -14.17 26.93 -3.01
CA ALA A 236 -14.94 27.94 -3.73
C ALA A 236 -14.07 28.88 -4.58
N LYS A 237 -12.82 29.12 -4.16
CA LYS A 237 -11.84 29.90 -4.94
C LYS A 237 -11.51 29.31 -6.31
N ASN A 238 -11.78 28.02 -6.52
CA ASN A 238 -11.54 27.31 -7.78
C ASN A 238 -12.77 27.27 -8.69
N ALA A 239 -13.96 27.60 -8.17
CA ALA A 239 -15.19 27.69 -8.94
C ALA A 239 -15.11 28.86 -9.94
N ARG A 240 -15.41 28.59 -11.21
CA ARG A 240 -15.38 29.60 -12.29
C ARG A 240 -16.72 29.71 -12.99
N LYS A 241 -17.39 28.59 -13.27
CA LYS A 241 -18.64 28.59 -14.01
C LYS A 241 -19.68 27.66 -13.36
N ALA A 242 -20.94 28.02 -13.50
CA ALA A 242 -22.07 27.19 -13.11
C ALA A 242 -22.81 26.73 -14.39
N GLN A 243 -22.86 25.42 -14.63
CA GLN A 243 -23.49 24.77 -15.76
C GLN A 243 -24.80 24.11 -15.34
N LEU A 244 -25.90 24.50 -15.97
CA LEU A 244 -27.21 23.92 -15.75
C LEU A 244 -27.37 22.59 -16.50
N TYR A 245 -27.93 21.61 -15.81
CA TYR A 245 -28.48 20.38 -16.36
C TYR A 245 -29.98 20.32 -16.05
N VAL A 246 -30.76 19.95 -17.06
CA VAL A 246 -32.18 19.58 -16.88
C VAL A 246 -32.39 18.24 -17.56
N ASN A 247 -32.85 17.24 -16.80
CA ASN A 247 -33.04 15.86 -17.25
C ASN A 247 -31.78 15.31 -17.95
N ARG A 248 -30.61 15.45 -17.29
CA ARG A 248 -29.27 15.04 -17.77
C ARG A 248 -28.74 15.79 -19.00
N LYS A 249 -29.51 16.71 -19.60
CA LYS A 249 -29.06 17.51 -20.75
C LYS A 249 -28.44 18.83 -20.30
N ARG A 250 -27.25 19.15 -20.82
CA ARG A 250 -26.55 20.43 -20.60
C ARG A 250 -27.28 21.58 -21.29
N TYR A 251 -27.44 22.68 -20.57
CA TYR A 251 -28.05 23.91 -21.08
C TYR A 251 -27.15 25.12 -20.82
N ALA A 252 -27.64 26.12 -20.09
CA ALA A 252 -26.94 27.38 -19.86
C ALA A 252 -25.72 27.20 -18.94
N ILE A 253 -24.67 27.95 -19.25
CA ILE A 253 -23.47 28.11 -18.43
C ILE A 253 -23.29 29.60 -18.13
N VAL A 254 -22.94 29.94 -16.89
CA VAL A 254 -22.68 31.32 -16.45
C VAL A 254 -21.40 31.37 -15.64
N ASP A 255 -20.74 32.53 -15.64
CA ASP A 255 -19.60 32.76 -14.76
C ASP A 255 -20.07 32.93 -13.31
N ILE A 256 -19.30 32.38 -12.37
CA ILE A 256 -19.49 32.55 -10.93
C ILE A 256 -18.74 33.82 -10.52
N GLN A 257 -19.40 34.67 -9.75
CA GLN A 257 -18.82 35.94 -9.28
C GLN A 257 -17.75 35.70 -8.22
N ALA A 258 -16.90 36.71 -7.98
CA ALA A 258 -15.81 36.62 -7.00
C ALA A 258 -16.29 36.37 -5.55
N ASP A 259 -17.55 36.70 -5.24
CA ASP A 259 -18.19 36.42 -3.95
C ASP A 259 -18.86 35.02 -3.89
N GLY A 260 -18.69 34.21 -4.93
CA GLY A 260 -19.26 32.88 -5.09
C GLY A 260 -20.68 32.85 -5.65
N SER A 261 -21.32 34.01 -5.88
CA SER A 261 -22.72 34.06 -6.33
C SER A 261 -22.87 33.83 -7.84
N PHE A 262 -23.99 33.24 -8.25
CA PHE A 262 -24.36 33.06 -9.66
C PHE A 262 -25.88 33.08 -9.88
N GLU A 263 -26.30 33.41 -11.10
CA GLU A 263 -27.69 33.39 -11.52
C GLU A 263 -27.80 32.80 -12.94
N ILE A 264 -28.56 31.73 -13.10
CA ILE A 264 -28.79 31.06 -14.39
C ILE A 264 -30.22 31.28 -14.85
N LYS A 265 -30.44 31.81 -16.05
CA LYS A 265 -31.79 31.93 -16.65
C LYS A 265 -32.30 30.56 -17.12
N VAL A 266 -33.44 30.12 -16.58
CA VAL A 266 -33.92 28.73 -16.72
C VAL A 266 -35.31 28.56 -17.33
N SER A 267 -36.08 29.64 -17.52
CA SER A 267 -37.51 29.59 -17.89
C SER A 267 -37.85 28.88 -19.21
N ARG A 268 -36.85 28.62 -20.05
CA ARG A 268 -36.99 27.91 -21.33
C ARG A 268 -36.47 26.47 -21.30
N TYR A 269 -35.93 26.04 -20.16
CA TYR A 269 -35.24 24.76 -19.98
C TYR A 269 -35.94 23.87 -18.96
N ILE A 270 -36.40 24.45 -17.85
CA ILE A 270 -37.26 23.78 -16.87
C ILE A 270 -38.69 23.96 -17.35
N THR A 271 -39.32 22.87 -17.73
CA THR A 271 -40.65 22.84 -18.34
C THR A 271 -41.68 22.10 -17.51
N ASN A 272 -41.22 21.39 -16.48
CA ASN A 272 -42.03 20.61 -15.56
C ASN A 272 -41.43 20.70 -14.15
N GLU A 273 -42.27 20.78 -13.12
CA GLU A 273 -41.86 20.71 -11.70
C GLU A 273 -41.16 19.38 -11.34
N LYS A 274 -41.39 18.32 -12.13
CA LYS A 274 -40.74 17.01 -11.99
C LYS A 274 -39.43 16.88 -12.76
N ASP A 275 -38.99 17.93 -13.44
CA ASP A 275 -37.71 17.92 -14.15
C ASP A 275 -36.56 17.74 -13.14
N ASP A 276 -35.60 16.86 -13.44
CA ASP A 276 -34.37 16.72 -12.64
C ASP A 276 -33.42 17.87 -12.98
N VAL A 277 -33.32 18.86 -12.09
CA VAL A 277 -32.54 20.08 -12.31
C VAL A 277 -31.32 20.08 -11.40
N LYS A 278 -30.13 20.11 -12.01
CA LYS A 278 -28.84 20.15 -11.30
C LYS A 278 -27.97 21.29 -11.80
N VAL A 279 -27.15 21.85 -10.92
CA VAL A 279 -26.11 22.83 -11.26
C VAL A 279 -24.75 22.20 -10.99
N ALA A 280 -23.96 22.05 -12.05
CA ALA A 280 -22.57 21.65 -11.95
C ALA A 280 -21.66 22.88 -11.84
N ILE A 281 -20.65 22.80 -10.99
CA ILE A 281 -19.65 23.83 -10.78
C ILE A 281 -18.39 23.40 -11.50
N LEU A 282 -17.87 24.28 -12.36
CA LEU A 282 -16.69 24.02 -13.18
C LEU A 282 -15.52 24.92 -12.76
N ASN A 283 -14.31 24.37 -12.82
CA ASN A 283 -13.07 25.10 -12.58
C ASN A 283 -12.59 25.86 -13.83
N GLN A 284 -11.38 26.41 -13.79
CA GLN A 284 -10.78 27.17 -14.91
C GLN A 284 -10.49 26.34 -16.17
N LYS A 285 -10.35 25.02 -16.03
CA LYS A 285 -10.14 24.05 -17.11
C LYS A 285 -11.48 23.51 -17.66
N ASP A 286 -12.62 24.06 -17.22
CA ASP A 286 -13.97 23.57 -17.52
C ASP A 286 -14.25 22.13 -17.02
N ILE A 287 -13.50 21.67 -16.01
CA ILE A 287 -13.70 20.38 -15.33
C ILE A 287 -14.75 20.56 -14.22
N GLU A 288 -15.68 19.62 -14.11
CA GLU A 288 -16.71 19.61 -13.08
C GLU A 288 -16.13 19.20 -11.72
N ILE A 289 -16.29 20.07 -10.71
CA ILE A 289 -15.75 19.91 -9.34
C ILE A 289 -16.85 19.79 -8.28
N GLY A 290 -18.12 19.80 -8.69
CA GLY A 290 -19.26 19.57 -7.81
C GLY A 290 -20.57 19.69 -8.58
N ARG A 291 -21.61 18.96 -8.15
CA ARG A 291 -22.95 19.02 -8.75
C ARG A 291 -24.03 19.00 -7.69
N TYR A 292 -24.93 19.96 -7.76
CA TYR A 292 -25.90 20.24 -6.70
C TYR A 292 -27.32 20.22 -7.24
N GLN A 293 -28.23 19.61 -6.48
CA GLN A 293 -29.65 19.52 -6.83
C GLN A 293 -30.34 20.86 -6.58
N VAL A 294 -31.13 21.31 -7.55
CA VAL A 294 -32.08 22.40 -7.33
C VAL A 294 -33.34 21.81 -6.71
N THR A 295 -33.70 22.30 -5.54
CA THR A 295 -34.95 21.93 -4.84
C THR A 295 -36.09 22.80 -5.34
N PHE A 296 -37.24 22.20 -5.61
CA PHE A 296 -38.46 22.91 -5.98
C PHE A 296 -39.31 23.18 -4.75
N LYS A 297 -39.97 24.35 -4.71
CA LYS A 297 -41.04 24.59 -3.73
C LYS A 297 -42.22 23.67 -4.05
N LEU A 298 -42.68 22.94 -3.04
CA LEU A 298 -43.90 22.16 -3.15
C LEU A 298 -45.09 23.08 -2.86
N ASP A 299 -46.06 23.12 -3.77
CA ASP A 299 -47.32 23.80 -3.52
C ASP A 299 -48.10 23.02 -2.44
N GLU A 300 -48.18 23.58 -1.24
CA GLU A 300 -49.13 23.12 -0.22
C GLU A 300 -50.55 23.54 -0.61
N GLU A 301 -51.15 22.96 -1.66
CA GLU A 301 -52.61 22.98 -1.88
C GLU A 301 -53.07 22.05 -3.02
N GLY A 302 -53.68 20.91 -2.67
CA GLY A 302 -54.76 20.30 -3.49
C GLY A 302 -54.69 18.82 -3.88
N ASN A 303 -55.19 17.94 -3.02
CA ASN A 303 -55.85 16.65 -3.29
C ASN A 303 -55.20 15.65 -4.28
N ASP A 304 -54.60 14.57 -3.72
CA ASP A 304 -54.95 13.23 -4.16
C ASP A 304 -55.25 12.32 -2.96
N THR A 305 -56.36 11.59 -3.08
CA THR A 305 -56.95 10.71 -2.10
C THR A 305 -56.18 9.38 -2.05
N GLY A 306 -55.50 9.10 -0.95
CA GLY A 306 -54.75 7.84 -0.79
C GLY A 306 -54.35 7.56 0.65
N SER A 307 -55.33 7.40 1.54
CA SER A 307 -55.30 6.69 2.82
C SER A 307 -54.01 5.92 3.17
N GLY A 308 -53.33 6.33 4.25
CA GLY A 308 -52.23 5.53 4.83
C GLY A 308 -51.59 6.01 6.12
N SER A 309 -52.33 6.70 7.01
CA SER A 309 -52.08 6.87 8.46
C SER A 309 -50.64 6.70 8.98
N GLU A 310 -49.93 7.82 9.14
CA GLU A 310 -48.97 7.97 10.24
C GLU A 310 -49.70 8.19 11.57
N ASN A 311 -49.13 7.68 12.66
CA ASN A 311 -49.38 8.20 14.00
C ASN A 311 -48.10 8.04 14.82
N GLY A 312 -47.60 9.16 15.33
CA GLY A 312 -46.88 9.19 16.60
C GLY A 312 -45.55 9.94 16.59
N GLU A 313 -45.62 11.28 16.63
CA GLU A 313 -44.57 12.14 17.19
C GLU A 313 -44.24 11.74 18.66
N ASP A 314 -42.98 11.85 19.07
CA ASP A 314 -42.61 12.72 20.20
C ASP A 314 -41.11 13.07 20.14
N GLY A 315 -40.79 14.33 20.42
CA GLY A 315 -39.47 14.93 20.25
C GLY A 315 -38.58 14.86 21.50
N GLY A 316 -37.29 15.16 21.31
CA GLY A 316 -36.41 15.45 22.45
C GLY A 316 -34.90 15.40 22.17
N ASN A 317 -34.35 16.57 21.79
CA ASN A 317 -33.01 17.10 22.05
C ASN A 317 -31.72 16.35 21.63
N GLU A 318 -30.94 17.11 20.85
CA GLU A 318 -29.51 17.07 20.60
C GLU A 318 -28.65 16.70 21.82
N THR A 319 -27.67 15.83 21.62
CA THR A 319 -26.26 16.06 21.99
C THR A 319 -25.35 15.06 21.26
N GLY A 320 -24.40 15.59 20.48
CA GLY A 320 -23.09 15.04 20.14
C GLY A 320 -22.91 13.53 19.99
N ASN A 321 -22.90 13.06 18.76
CA ASN A 321 -21.88 12.16 18.20
C ASN A 321 -22.17 12.03 16.69
N GLU A 322 -21.48 12.81 15.87
CA GLU A 322 -21.40 12.55 14.43
C GLU A 322 -20.45 11.36 14.21
N GLU A 323 -20.99 10.15 14.42
CA GLU A 323 -20.68 9.03 13.53
C GLU A 323 -21.57 9.22 12.30
N THR A 324 -21.04 9.88 11.27
CA THR A 324 -21.78 10.13 10.03
C THR A 324 -21.94 8.85 9.22
N SER A 325 -23.16 8.29 9.33
CA SER A 325 -23.99 7.73 8.25
C SER A 325 -23.48 6.51 7.47
N SER A 326 -23.76 5.31 7.99
CA SER A 326 -23.83 4.07 7.19
C SER A 326 -25.14 3.94 6.37
N THR A 327 -25.99 4.97 6.37
CA THR A 327 -27.37 4.91 5.84
C THR A 327 -27.61 5.73 4.58
N GLU A 328 -26.60 6.46 4.09
CA GLU A 328 -26.74 7.26 2.87
C GLU A 328 -26.93 6.34 1.65
N LYS A 329 -28.00 6.59 0.89
CA LYS A 329 -28.28 5.90 -0.37
C LYS A 329 -28.14 6.88 -1.51
N ARG A 330 -27.31 6.53 -2.49
CA ARG A 330 -27.18 7.26 -3.76
C ARG A 330 -27.29 6.28 -4.92
N PRO A 331 -27.68 6.73 -6.13
CA PRO A 331 -27.73 5.89 -7.31
C PRO A 331 -26.44 5.08 -7.48
N LEU A 332 -26.53 3.79 -7.81
CA LEU A 332 -25.37 2.90 -7.92
C LEU A 332 -24.27 3.47 -8.83
N GLN A 333 -24.65 4.03 -9.98
CA GLN A 333 -23.78 4.70 -10.94
C GLN A 333 -23.00 5.90 -10.39
N ASP A 334 -23.40 6.45 -9.23
CA ASP A 334 -22.72 7.58 -8.60
C ASP A 334 -21.64 7.10 -7.59
N TRP A 335 -21.53 5.78 -7.36
CA TRP A 335 -20.45 5.16 -6.59
C TRP A 335 -19.22 4.79 -7.41
N PHE A 336 -19.37 4.66 -8.74
CA PHE A 336 -18.31 4.25 -9.65
C PHE A 336 -18.26 5.18 -10.84
N GLU A 337 -17.06 5.61 -11.24
CA GLU A 337 -16.91 6.46 -12.43
C GLU A 337 -17.15 5.67 -13.73
N ASP A 338 -16.86 4.37 -13.71
CA ASP A 338 -17.02 3.50 -14.85
C ASP A 338 -18.42 2.88 -14.95
N TYR A 339 -18.96 2.90 -16.16
CA TYR A 339 -20.25 2.33 -16.49
C TYR A 339 -20.25 0.80 -16.41
N GLU A 340 -19.17 0.13 -16.86
CA GLU A 340 -19.10 -1.33 -16.82
C GLU A 340 -18.97 -1.84 -15.39
N LEU A 341 -18.14 -1.21 -14.55
CA LEU A 341 -18.07 -1.53 -13.12
C LEU A 341 -19.44 -1.32 -12.45
N SER A 342 -20.10 -0.20 -12.73
CA SER A 342 -21.47 0.05 -12.24
C SER A 342 -22.44 -1.05 -12.69
N ARG A 343 -22.39 -1.47 -13.95
CA ARG A 343 -23.24 -2.52 -14.51
C ARG A 343 -23.00 -3.87 -13.83
N LEU A 344 -21.73 -4.27 -13.70
CA LEU A 344 -21.34 -5.54 -13.08
C LEU A 344 -21.77 -5.60 -11.61
N VAL A 345 -21.62 -4.50 -10.89
CA VAL A 345 -22.10 -4.39 -9.50
C VAL A 345 -23.63 -4.45 -9.46
N ALA A 346 -24.32 -3.79 -10.39
CA ALA A 346 -25.79 -3.79 -10.46
C ALA A 346 -26.34 -5.21 -10.65
N GLU A 347 -25.68 -6.02 -11.48
CA GLU A 347 -26.03 -7.42 -11.72
C GLU A 347 -25.88 -8.27 -10.47
N GLN A 348 -24.78 -8.11 -9.73
CA GLN A 348 -24.58 -8.82 -8.45
C GLN A 348 -25.65 -8.44 -7.41
N LEU A 349 -26.08 -7.17 -7.41
CA LEU A 349 -27.12 -6.68 -6.53
C LEU A 349 -28.55 -6.88 -7.06
N SER A 350 -28.70 -7.38 -8.29
CA SER A 350 -29.99 -7.53 -8.99
C SER A 350 -30.81 -6.23 -9.02
N CYS A 351 -30.15 -5.10 -9.30
CA CYS A 351 -30.77 -3.78 -9.41
C CYS A 351 -30.36 -3.07 -10.71
N GLU A 352 -30.99 -1.93 -10.99
CA GLU A 352 -30.59 -1.06 -12.10
C GLU A 352 -29.50 -0.07 -11.63
N ILE A 353 -28.64 0.40 -12.52
CA ILE A 353 -27.53 1.31 -12.18
C ILE A 353 -27.98 2.65 -11.57
N ASN A 354 -29.22 3.07 -11.81
CA ASN A 354 -29.83 4.28 -11.25
C ASN A 354 -30.53 4.03 -9.89
N TYR A 355 -30.60 2.78 -9.44
CA TYR A 355 -31.23 2.41 -8.17
C TYR A 355 -30.38 2.90 -6.99
N PRO A 356 -30.97 3.56 -5.98
CA PRO A 356 -30.22 3.98 -4.80
C PRO A 356 -29.75 2.80 -3.95
N VAL A 357 -28.45 2.71 -3.72
CA VAL A 357 -27.82 1.70 -2.86
C VAL A 357 -27.00 2.35 -1.74
N SER A 358 -26.85 1.67 -0.61
CA SER A 358 -25.96 2.08 0.49
C SER A 358 -24.62 1.34 0.43
N GLN A 359 -23.65 1.79 1.24
CA GLN A 359 -22.40 1.07 1.45
C GLN A 359 -22.62 -0.39 1.94
N GLU A 360 -23.64 -0.64 2.77
CA GLU A 360 -23.99 -1.99 3.23
C GLU A 360 -24.49 -2.88 2.09
N ASP A 361 -25.14 -2.31 1.07
CA ASP A 361 -25.52 -3.05 -0.13
C ASP A 361 -24.26 -3.44 -0.93
N LEU A 362 -23.32 -2.50 -1.13
CA LEU A 362 -22.06 -2.75 -1.85
C LEU A 362 -21.19 -3.83 -1.21
N LEU A 363 -21.19 -3.92 0.13
CA LEU A 363 -20.49 -4.98 0.87
C LEU A 363 -21.05 -6.39 0.64
N ARG A 364 -22.22 -6.54 0.01
CA ARG A 364 -22.77 -7.86 -0.39
C ARG A 364 -22.19 -8.38 -1.70
N VAL A 365 -21.44 -7.55 -2.42
CA VAL A 365 -20.81 -7.92 -3.69
C VAL A 365 -19.55 -8.73 -3.40
N GLU A 366 -19.58 -10.02 -3.71
CA GLU A 366 -18.45 -10.94 -3.46
C GLU A 366 -17.70 -11.32 -4.73
N THR A 367 -18.26 -11.07 -5.92
CA THR A 367 -17.65 -11.51 -7.18
C THR A 367 -17.91 -10.51 -8.29
N ILE A 368 -16.84 -10.11 -8.98
CA ILE A 368 -16.88 -9.41 -10.25
C ILE A 368 -16.03 -10.25 -11.22
N ASP A 369 -16.71 -11.16 -11.94
CA ASP A 369 -16.08 -12.16 -12.81
C ASP A 369 -16.98 -12.43 -14.02
N GLU A 370 -17.16 -11.43 -14.88
CA GLU A 370 -17.82 -11.63 -16.17
C GLU A 370 -16.81 -11.60 -17.32
N ASN A 371 -17.03 -12.47 -18.30
CA ASN A 371 -16.31 -12.54 -19.58
C ASN A 371 -16.62 -11.34 -20.50
N ALA A 372 -16.71 -10.13 -19.95
CA ALA A 372 -16.83 -8.94 -20.76
C ALA A 372 -15.52 -8.74 -21.50
N TRP A 373 -15.60 -8.69 -22.84
CA TRP A 373 -14.51 -8.34 -23.76
C TRP A 373 -13.90 -6.94 -23.51
N TYR A 374 -14.41 -6.24 -22.49
CA TYR A 374 -14.00 -4.95 -21.97
C TYR A 374 -13.94 -5.14 -20.45
N GLY A 375 -12.74 -5.22 -19.87
CA GLY A 375 -12.60 -5.36 -18.42
C GLY A 375 -12.98 -4.07 -17.70
N VAL A 376 -12.80 -4.05 -16.38
CA VAL A 376 -12.94 -2.85 -15.54
C VAL A 376 -11.85 -1.84 -15.98
N PRO A 377 -12.19 -0.67 -16.55
CA PRO A 377 -11.22 0.29 -17.06
C PRO A 377 -10.84 1.37 -16.03
N SER A 378 -11.42 1.32 -14.82
CA SER A 378 -11.09 2.22 -13.71
C SER A 378 -11.14 1.50 -12.36
N SER A 379 -10.12 1.71 -11.54
CA SER A 379 -10.05 1.27 -10.15
C SER A 379 -10.90 2.12 -9.19
N LYS A 380 -11.48 3.22 -9.68
CA LYS A 380 -12.18 4.19 -8.85
C LYS A 380 -13.51 3.65 -8.32
N GLY A 381 -13.71 3.78 -7.01
CA GLY A 381 -14.86 3.23 -6.30
C GLY A 381 -14.74 1.72 -6.02
N LEU A 382 -13.67 1.06 -6.51
CA LEU A 382 -13.38 -0.34 -6.14
C LEU A 382 -13.23 -0.46 -4.62
N SER A 383 -12.74 0.58 -3.96
CA SER A 383 -12.57 0.70 -2.51
C SER A 383 -13.88 0.46 -1.72
N TYR A 384 -15.05 0.64 -2.33
CA TYR A 384 -16.34 0.36 -1.68
C TYR A 384 -16.69 -1.13 -1.62
N LEU A 385 -15.99 -1.99 -2.37
CA LEU A 385 -16.30 -3.41 -2.58
C LEU A 385 -15.38 -4.33 -1.74
N ARG A 386 -15.15 -3.99 -0.47
CA ARG A 386 -14.13 -4.62 0.40
C ARG A 386 -14.29 -6.12 0.66
N ASN A 387 -15.47 -6.69 0.43
CA ASN A 387 -15.78 -8.11 0.63
C ASN A 387 -15.64 -8.95 -0.65
N LEU A 388 -15.06 -8.40 -1.71
CA LEU A 388 -14.78 -9.14 -2.94
C LEU A 388 -13.88 -10.34 -2.66
N LYS A 389 -14.31 -11.51 -3.13
CA LYS A 389 -13.58 -12.78 -3.13
C LYS A 389 -12.96 -13.07 -4.48
N THR A 390 -13.62 -12.63 -5.55
CA THR A 390 -13.17 -12.83 -6.92
C THR A 390 -13.26 -11.53 -7.71
N LEU A 391 -12.18 -11.16 -8.38
CA LEU A 391 -12.12 -9.99 -9.24
C LEU A 391 -11.40 -10.30 -10.56
N ARG A 392 -12.01 -9.89 -11.67
CA ARG A 392 -11.40 -9.88 -13.01
C ARG A 392 -11.21 -8.44 -13.49
N MET A 393 -9.96 -8.09 -13.84
CA MET A 393 -9.56 -6.80 -14.39
C MET A 393 -8.71 -7.04 -15.65
N ASN A 394 -9.33 -7.05 -16.83
CA ASN A 394 -8.61 -7.19 -18.11
C ASN A 394 -8.50 -5.82 -18.79
N PHE A 395 -7.51 -5.63 -19.67
CA PHE A 395 -7.36 -4.42 -20.50
C PHE A 395 -7.19 -3.10 -19.73
N LEU A 396 -6.52 -3.13 -18.56
CA LEU A 396 -6.15 -1.90 -17.86
C LEU A 396 -4.99 -1.24 -18.60
N ASN A 397 -5.33 -0.42 -19.61
CA ASN A 397 -4.36 0.26 -20.47
C ASN A 397 -3.66 1.46 -19.81
N LEU A 398 -4.12 1.90 -18.63
CA LEU A 398 -3.46 2.94 -17.84
C LEU A 398 -2.68 2.29 -16.69
N GLU A 399 -1.35 2.29 -16.79
CA GLU A 399 -0.45 1.69 -15.78
C GLU A 399 -0.67 2.26 -14.37
N SER A 400 -1.04 3.53 -14.26
CA SER A 400 -1.34 4.20 -12.98
C SER A 400 -2.59 3.62 -12.31
N ASP A 401 -3.64 3.35 -13.07
CA ASP A 401 -4.90 2.84 -12.54
C ASP A 401 -4.80 1.38 -12.07
N LEU A 402 -4.04 0.55 -12.81
CA LEU A 402 -3.73 -0.82 -12.37
C LEU A 402 -2.93 -0.83 -11.06
N ASN A 403 -1.93 0.05 -10.93
CA ASN A 403 -1.17 0.18 -9.69
C ASN A 403 -2.05 0.62 -8.53
N ARG A 404 -2.91 1.63 -8.73
CA ARG A 404 -3.89 2.06 -7.73
C ARG A 404 -4.82 0.93 -7.30
N ALA A 405 -5.39 0.19 -8.27
CA ALA A 405 -6.22 -0.98 -8.00
C ALA A 405 -5.50 -1.99 -7.10
N LEU A 406 -4.28 -2.37 -7.46
CA LEU A 406 -3.52 -3.37 -6.71
C LEU A 406 -3.19 -2.94 -5.28
N ILE A 407 -3.01 -1.64 -5.03
CA ILE A 407 -2.83 -1.15 -3.66
C ILE A 407 -4.15 -1.23 -2.90
N ILE A 408 -5.27 -0.79 -3.49
CA ILE A 408 -6.61 -0.92 -2.89
C ILE A 408 -6.92 -2.38 -2.52
N LEU A 409 -6.60 -3.32 -3.41
CA LEU A 409 -6.83 -4.76 -3.22
C LEU A 409 -5.99 -5.36 -2.08
N SER A 410 -4.89 -4.73 -1.67
CA SER A 410 -4.09 -5.21 -0.52
C SER A 410 -4.83 -5.15 0.81
N ASP A 411 -5.89 -4.35 0.88
CA ASP A 411 -6.78 -4.27 2.03
C ASP A 411 -7.93 -5.29 1.99
N PHE A 412 -8.16 -5.97 0.86
CA PHE A 412 -9.30 -6.87 0.68
C PHE A 412 -8.98 -8.23 1.29
N LYS A 413 -9.40 -8.42 2.54
CA LYS A 413 -9.02 -9.61 3.32
C LYS A 413 -9.65 -10.90 2.80
N GLU A 414 -10.77 -10.79 2.10
CA GLU A 414 -11.51 -11.92 1.53
C GLU A 414 -11.11 -12.25 0.09
N LEU A 415 -10.21 -11.49 -0.55
CA LEU A 415 -9.85 -11.69 -1.95
C LEU A 415 -9.04 -12.99 -2.13
N GLU A 416 -9.64 -13.98 -2.80
CA GLU A 416 -9.05 -15.29 -3.05
C GLU A 416 -8.72 -15.53 -4.53
N SER A 417 -9.36 -14.81 -5.45
CA SER A 417 -9.18 -15.00 -6.89
C SER A 417 -9.01 -13.67 -7.61
N LEU A 418 -7.90 -13.52 -8.33
CA LEU A 418 -7.59 -12.33 -9.12
C LEU A 418 -7.22 -12.74 -10.55
N PHE A 419 -7.93 -12.17 -11.52
CA PHE A 419 -7.67 -12.41 -12.93
C PHE A 419 -7.31 -11.08 -13.59
N ILE A 420 -6.09 -10.98 -14.11
CA ILE A 420 -5.60 -9.84 -14.88
C ILE A 420 -5.13 -10.39 -16.22
N GLY A 421 -5.63 -9.80 -17.31
CA GLY A 421 -5.30 -10.22 -18.67
C GLY A 421 -5.01 -9.01 -19.56
N GLU A 422 -4.13 -9.20 -20.54
CA GLU A 422 -3.87 -8.21 -21.60
C GLU A 422 -3.52 -6.83 -21.02
N SER A 423 -2.68 -6.79 -19.98
CA SER A 423 -2.34 -5.57 -19.22
C SER A 423 -0.84 -5.51 -18.92
N ASN A 424 -0.21 -4.33 -19.02
CA ASN A 424 1.23 -4.21 -18.78
C ASN A 424 1.55 -4.11 -17.29
N LEU A 425 2.16 -5.15 -16.71
CA LEU A 425 2.56 -5.16 -15.29
C LEU A 425 4.02 -4.73 -15.15
N ASN A 426 4.24 -3.57 -14.52
CA ASN A 426 5.58 -3.07 -14.19
C ASN A 426 6.06 -3.60 -12.82
N GLU A 427 7.31 -3.30 -12.44
CA GLU A 427 7.89 -3.81 -11.18
C GLU A 427 7.06 -3.42 -9.94
N THR A 428 6.55 -2.20 -9.88
CA THR A 428 5.65 -1.73 -8.80
C THR A 428 4.37 -2.54 -8.73
N SER A 429 3.76 -2.86 -9.87
CA SER A 429 2.56 -3.71 -9.93
C SER A 429 2.84 -5.11 -9.38
N LEU A 430 4.00 -5.68 -9.72
CA LEU A 430 4.41 -7.00 -9.23
C LEU A 430 4.67 -6.99 -7.73
N GLU A 431 5.31 -5.95 -7.19
CA GLU A 431 5.51 -5.80 -5.74
C GLU A 431 4.18 -5.74 -5.00
N ASN A 432 3.21 -4.99 -5.51
CA ASN A 432 1.87 -4.90 -4.91
C ASN A 432 1.09 -6.21 -5.02
N LEU A 433 1.16 -6.91 -6.15
CA LEU A 433 0.61 -8.26 -6.30
C LEU A 433 1.17 -9.23 -5.26
N GLY A 434 2.47 -9.14 -4.95
CA GLY A 434 3.13 -9.95 -3.93
C GLY A 434 2.59 -9.76 -2.51
N LYS A 435 1.83 -8.67 -2.25
CA LYS A 435 1.20 -8.40 -0.94
C LYS A 435 -0.14 -9.12 -0.76
N LEU A 436 -0.75 -9.63 -1.85
CA LEU A 436 -2.06 -10.29 -1.85
C LEU A 436 -1.97 -11.76 -1.38
N THR A 437 -1.45 -11.97 -0.18
CA THR A 437 -1.06 -13.29 0.35
C THR A 437 -2.22 -14.28 0.58
N ASN A 438 -3.47 -13.83 0.50
CA ASN A 438 -4.67 -14.64 0.60
C ASN A 438 -5.10 -15.28 -0.73
N LEU A 439 -4.51 -14.87 -1.86
CA LEU A 439 -4.86 -15.39 -3.17
C LEU A 439 -4.63 -16.91 -3.26
N LYS A 440 -5.65 -17.59 -3.79
CA LYS A 440 -5.66 -19.02 -4.16
C LYS A 440 -5.61 -19.19 -5.67
N ASN A 441 -6.24 -18.29 -6.43
CA ASN A 441 -6.24 -18.33 -7.89
C ASN A 441 -5.71 -17.01 -8.45
N LEU A 442 -4.68 -17.09 -9.28
CA LEU A 442 -4.11 -15.93 -9.96
C LEU A 442 -3.98 -16.21 -11.46
N SER A 443 -4.45 -15.29 -12.29
CA SER A 443 -4.26 -15.33 -13.72
C SER A 443 -3.63 -14.02 -14.17
N LEU A 444 -2.51 -14.10 -14.89
CA LEU A 444 -1.75 -12.98 -15.45
C LEU A 444 -1.42 -13.28 -16.92
N GLU A 445 -2.45 -13.51 -17.74
CA GLU A 445 -2.28 -13.95 -19.13
C GLU A 445 -2.02 -12.74 -20.04
N GLU A 446 -1.09 -12.85 -20.98
CA GLU A 446 -0.79 -11.76 -21.93
C GLU A 446 -0.38 -10.44 -21.22
N CYS A 447 0.35 -10.53 -20.10
CA CYS A 447 0.72 -9.38 -19.28
C CYS A 447 2.18 -8.91 -19.44
N ASN A 448 2.88 -9.35 -20.50
CA ASN A 448 4.28 -9.03 -20.78
C ASN A 448 5.27 -9.37 -19.65
N LEU A 449 4.97 -10.34 -18.80
CA LEU A 449 5.80 -10.72 -17.67
C LEU A 449 7.13 -11.33 -18.12
N THR A 450 8.21 -10.94 -17.44
CA THR A 450 9.55 -11.52 -17.64
C THR A 450 10.05 -12.31 -16.43
N ASN A 451 9.47 -12.09 -15.25
CA ASN A 451 9.86 -12.73 -14.01
C ASN A 451 8.65 -12.99 -13.08
N LEU A 452 8.85 -13.86 -12.08
CA LEU A 452 7.82 -14.28 -11.12
C LEU A 452 8.22 -14.06 -9.66
N GLN A 453 9.15 -13.14 -9.37
CA GLN A 453 9.70 -13.04 -8.00
C GLN A 453 8.64 -12.77 -6.93
N PHE A 454 7.64 -11.94 -7.25
CA PHE A 454 6.50 -11.65 -6.38
C PHE A 454 5.71 -12.89 -5.95
N ALA A 455 5.63 -13.91 -6.80
CA ALA A 455 4.82 -15.11 -6.56
C ALA A 455 5.30 -15.92 -5.36
N SER A 456 6.58 -15.79 -4.97
CA SER A 456 7.16 -16.47 -3.82
C SER A 456 6.49 -16.11 -2.48
N ASN A 457 5.81 -14.95 -2.41
CA ASN A 457 5.05 -14.49 -1.25
C ASN A 457 3.62 -15.03 -1.17
N LEU A 458 3.08 -15.57 -2.28
CA LEU A 458 1.69 -16.01 -2.39
C LEU A 458 1.51 -17.44 -1.86
N LEU A 459 1.83 -17.67 -0.59
CA LEU A 459 1.89 -19.01 0.02
C LEU A 459 0.55 -19.78 0.03
N SER A 460 -0.57 -19.06 -0.17
CA SER A 460 -1.90 -19.64 -0.29
C SER A 460 -2.26 -20.10 -1.72
N LEU A 461 -1.42 -19.79 -2.71
CA LEU A 461 -1.75 -19.98 -4.11
C LEU A 461 -1.89 -21.46 -4.49
N GLU A 462 -3.02 -21.78 -5.09
CA GLU A 462 -3.40 -23.12 -5.55
C GLU A 462 -3.33 -23.24 -7.07
N LYS A 463 -3.64 -22.15 -7.78
CA LYS A 463 -3.66 -22.09 -9.24
C LYS A 463 -3.02 -20.82 -9.75
N ILE A 464 -2.14 -20.96 -10.73
CA ILE A 464 -1.56 -19.84 -11.47
C ILE A 464 -1.70 -20.06 -12.98
N SER A 465 -2.14 -19.02 -13.70
CA SER A 465 -2.01 -18.93 -15.16
C SER A 465 -1.13 -17.75 -15.53
N ILE A 466 -0.11 -18.00 -16.35
CA ILE A 466 0.88 -17.05 -16.88
C ILE A 466 1.07 -17.29 -18.38
N LEU A 467 0.00 -17.76 -19.04
CA LEU A 467 -0.06 -17.99 -20.48
C LEU A 467 0.39 -16.75 -21.26
N ASP A 468 1.12 -16.94 -22.37
CA ASP A 468 1.56 -15.87 -23.27
C ASP A 468 2.31 -14.75 -22.53
N ASN A 469 3.42 -15.12 -21.90
CA ASN A 469 4.34 -14.15 -21.32
C ASN A 469 5.76 -14.44 -21.82
N SER A 470 6.75 -13.73 -21.27
CA SER A 470 8.18 -13.89 -21.60
C SER A 470 8.99 -14.53 -20.47
N ILE A 471 8.36 -15.34 -19.62
CA ILE A 471 8.98 -15.90 -18.41
C ILE A 471 9.97 -17.01 -18.80
N SER A 472 11.14 -17.01 -18.17
CA SER A 472 12.18 -18.04 -18.37
C SER A 472 12.57 -18.81 -17.12
N ASP A 473 12.25 -18.27 -15.94
CA ASP A 473 12.53 -18.87 -14.63
C ASP A 473 11.25 -19.03 -13.81
N VAL A 474 10.98 -20.27 -13.41
CA VAL A 474 9.84 -20.66 -12.56
C VAL A 474 10.26 -21.02 -11.14
N SER A 475 11.53 -20.86 -10.79
CA SER A 475 12.04 -21.11 -9.43
C SER A 475 11.31 -20.36 -8.31
N PRO A 476 10.74 -19.15 -8.51
CA PRO A 476 9.94 -18.50 -7.47
C PRO A 476 8.68 -19.28 -7.05
N LEU A 477 8.18 -20.20 -7.89
CA LEU A 477 7.02 -21.04 -7.57
C LEU A 477 7.38 -22.26 -6.70
N ALA A 478 8.67 -22.55 -6.51
CA ALA A 478 9.14 -23.77 -5.85
C ALA A 478 8.71 -23.90 -4.38
N SER A 479 8.45 -22.79 -3.70
CA SER A 479 8.02 -22.77 -2.29
C SER A 479 6.50 -22.96 -2.11
N LEU A 480 5.71 -22.90 -3.19
CA LEU A 480 4.25 -22.86 -3.14
C LEU A 480 3.65 -24.26 -3.01
N LYS A 481 3.55 -24.74 -1.76
CA LYS A 481 3.15 -26.13 -1.43
C LYS A 481 1.69 -26.49 -1.73
N LYS A 482 0.87 -25.49 -2.07
CA LYS A 482 -0.54 -25.66 -2.45
C LYS A 482 -0.77 -25.63 -3.95
N LEU A 483 0.26 -25.36 -4.76
CA LEU A 483 0.15 -25.08 -6.18
C LEU A 483 -0.16 -26.36 -6.99
N THR A 484 -1.45 -26.64 -7.16
CA THR A 484 -1.94 -27.82 -7.89
C THR A 484 -2.10 -27.55 -9.38
N TYR A 485 -2.20 -26.29 -9.80
CA TYR A 485 -2.39 -25.93 -11.21
C TYR A 485 -1.39 -24.86 -11.65
N ILE A 486 -0.69 -25.13 -12.76
CA ILE A 486 0.18 -24.16 -13.45
C ILE A 486 -0.18 -24.21 -14.93
N GLU A 487 -0.60 -23.09 -15.48
CA GLU A 487 -0.65 -22.88 -16.93
C GLU A 487 0.42 -21.87 -17.33
N ALA A 488 1.44 -22.34 -18.03
CA ALA A 488 2.60 -21.56 -18.45
C ALA A 488 2.94 -21.79 -19.92
N ARG A 489 1.93 -22.13 -20.74
CA ARG A 489 2.08 -22.23 -22.19
C ARG A 489 2.62 -20.94 -22.80
N ARG A 490 3.34 -21.06 -23.93
CA ARG A 490 3.80 -19.91 -24.74
C ARG A 490 4.65 -18.93 -23.91
N ASN A 491 5.74 -19.44 -23.35
CA ASN A 491 6.75 -18.73 -22.58
C ASN A 491 8.17 -19.14 -23.04
N ASN A 492 9.22 -18.71 -22.31
CA ASN A 492 10.63 -18.99 -22.58
C ASN A 492 11.25 -19.98 -21.56
N ILE A 493 10.46 -20.86 -20.96
CA ILE A 493 10.89 -21.70 -19.84
C ILE A 493 11.72 -22.88 -20.35
N LYS A 494 12.96 -23.00 -19.87
CA LYS A 494 13.90 -24.08 -20.25
C LYS A 494 14.17 -25.08 -19.13
N ASP A 495 13.90 -24.72 -17.88
CA ASP A 495 14.24 -25.53 -16.72
C ASP A 495 13.08 -25.49 -15.72
N ILE A 496 12.44 -26.64 -15.51
CA ILE A 496 11.35 -26.80 -14.52
C ILE A 496 11.80 -27.61 -13.30
N SER A 497 13.10 -27.93 -13.18
CA SER A 497 13.62 -28.80 -12.13
C SER A 497 13.63 -28.18 -10.73
N SER A 498 13.42 -26.86 -10.64
CA SER A 498 13.20 -26.17 -9.37
C SER A 498 11.88 -26.56 -8.71
N LEU A 499 10.90 -27.02 -9.50
CA LEU A 499 9.60 -27.43 -8.99
C LEU A 499 9.67 -28.85 -8.46
N ASN A 500 9.05 -29.07 -7.30
CA ASN A 500 9.01 -30.38 -6.68
C ASN A 500 7.55 -30.81 -6.44
N PRO A 501 6.95 -31.61 -7.32
CA PRO A 501 5.55 -32.01 -7.17
C PRO A 501 5.33 -32.93 -5.96
N SER A 502 6.38 -33.60 -5.44
CA SER A 502 6.26 -34.48 -4.25
C SER A 502 5.94 -33.73 -2.96
N GLN A 503 6.12 -32.41 -2.92
CA GLN A 503 5.77 -31.59 -1.76
C GLN A 503 4.29 -31.18 -1.75
N ILE A 504 3.57 -31.41 -2.85
CA ILE A 504 2.16 -31.08 -3.01
C ILE A 504 1.33 -32.28 -2.55
N SER A 505 0.36 -32.05 -1.65
CA SER A 505 -0.44 -33.14 -1.05
C SER A 505 -1.52 -33.70 -1.99
N SER A 506 -1.69 -33.12 -3.17
CA SER A 506 -2.75 -33.40 -4.15
C SER A 506 -2.15 -33.60 -5.54
N SER A 507 -2.90 -34.23 -6.46
CA SER A 507 -2.50 -34.34 -7.87
C SER A 507 -2.32 -32.96 -8.50
N VAL A 508 -1.24 -32.80 -9.26
CA VAL A 508 -0.95 -31.57 -10.01
C VAL A 508 -1.41 -31.65 -11.46
N PHE A 509 -1.67 -30.49 -12.05
CA PHE A 509 -1.79 -30.27 -13.49
C PHE A 509 -0.91 -29.08 -13.85
N TRP A 510 0.27 -29.36 -14.38
CA TRP A 510 1.25 -28.33 -14.76
C TRP A 510 1.54 -28.40 -16.26
N SER A 511 1.24 -27.33 -16.97
CA SER A 511 1.40 -27.21 -18.42
C SER A 511 2.45 -26.14 -18.73
N PHE A 512 3.59 -26.59 -19.23
CA PHE A 512 4.68 -25.80 -19.81
C PHE A 512 4.80 -26.09 -21.31
N SER A 513 3.66 -26.21 -22.01
CA SER A 513 3.66 -26.57 -23.44
C SER A 513 3.97 -25.37 -24.34
N ASN A 514 4.34 -25.61 -25.59
CA ASN A 514 4.58 -24.57 -26.60
C ASN A 514 5.58 -23.48 -26.14
N GLN A 515 6.68 -23.86 -25.49
CA GLN A 515 7.74 -22.90 -25.18
C GLN A 515 8.48 -22.45 -26.45
N GLU A 516 8.82 -21.17 -26.53
CA GLU A 516 9.55 -20.57 -27.67
C GLU A 516 10.88 -19.98 -27.21
N ILE A 517 11.87 -20.84 -26.97
CA ILE A 517 13.12 -20.42 -26.35
C ILE A 517 14.08 -19.92 -27.43
N THR A 518 14.63 -18.72 -27.27
CA THR A 518 15.77 -18.25 -28.07
C THR A 518 17.02 -18.15 -27.20
N LEU A 519 18.07 -18.88 -27.56
CA LEU A 519 19.36 -18.81 -26.89
C LEU A 519 20.17 -17.61 -27.36
N GLU A 520 21.13 -17.22 -26.54
CA GLU A 520 22.15 -16.26 -26.93
C GLU A 520 22.85 -16.67 -28.23
N LYS A 521 23.24 -15.67 -29.02
CA LYS A 521 23.92 -15.91 -30.29
C LYS A 521 25.24 -16.65 -30.06
N GLN A 522 25.42 -17.77 -30.74
CA GLN A 522 26.60 -18.63 -30.64
C GLN A 522 27.63 -18.32 -31.73
N SER A 523 28.91 -18.51 -31.43
CA SER A 523 29.98 -18.39 -32.43
C SER A 523 30.35 -19.76 -33.00
N LEU A 524 30.48 -19.85 -34.32
CA LEU A 524 31.00 -21.05 -34.98
C LEU A 524 32.50 -21.18 -34.75
N SER A 525 32.98 -22.42 -34.63
CA SER A 525 34.41 -22.67 -34.73
C SER A 525 34.94 -22.30 -36.12
N ASN A 526 36.27 -22.15 -36.25
CA ASN A 526 36.93 -21.91 -37.53
C ASN A 526 36.58 -22.93 -38.64
N LYS A 527 36.12 -24.12 -38.26
CA LYS A 527 35.69 -25.20 -39.17
C LYS A 527 34.19 -25.17 -39.51
N GLY A 528 33.43 -24.18 -39.03
CA GLY A 528 31.97 -24.09 -39.23
C GLY A 528 31.15 -24.98 -38.30
N THR A 529 31.78 -25.57 -37.29
CA THR A 529 31.10 -26.44 -36.31
C THR A 529 30.57 -25.62 -35.14
N LEU A 530 29.31 -25.88 -34.75
CA LEU A 530 28.70 -25.43 -33.50
C LEU A 530 28.45 -26.65 -32.61
N THR A 531 28.79 -26.58 -31.34
CA THR A 531 28.49 -27.64 -30.37
C THR A 531 27.94 -27.01 -29.10
N LEU A 532 26.76 -27.46 -28.67
CA LEU A 532 26.01 -26.84 -27.59
C LEU A 532 25.47 -27.91 -26.63
N PRO A 533 25.68 -27.79 -25.31
CA PRO A 533 24.98 -28.62 -24.34
C PRO A 533 23.48 -28.30 -24.33
N ILE A 534 22.63 -29.32 -24.17
CA ILE A 534 21.19 -29.08 -24.12
C ILE A 534 20.82 -28.35 -22.82
N PRO A 535 20.24 -27.14 -22.89
CA PRO A 535 19.92 -26.34 -21.71
C PRO A 535 18.54 -26.69 -21.11
N ILE A 536 17.87 -27.72 -21.63
CA ILE A 536 16.51 -28.10 -21.27
C ILE A 536 16.54 -29.12 -20.15
N LYS A 537 15.97 -28.79 -18.99
CA LYS A 537 15.88 -29.71 -17.86
C LYS A 537 14.44 -29.98 -17.47
N GLY A 538 14.11 -31.27 -17.41
CA GLY A 538 12.82 -31.76 -16.98
C GLY A 538 12.63 -31.70 -15.47
N ILE A 539 11.47 -32.19 -15.00
CA ILE A 539 11.09 -32.11 -13.59
C ILE A 539 12.03 -32.90 -12.66
N SER A 540 12.68 -33.94 -13.19
CA SER A 540 13.68 -34.74 -12.46
C SER A 540 15.05 -34.08 -12.35
N GLY A 541 15.25 -32.91 -12.98
CA GLY A 541 16.55 -32.26 -13.13
C GLY A 541 17.44 -32.84 -14.22
N LYS A 542 16.98 -33.90 -14.90
CA LYS A 542 17.69 -34.48 -16.04
C LYS A 542 17.50 -33.64 -17.31
N VAL A 543 18.52 -33.66 -18.15
CA VAL A 543 18.45 -33.09 -19.50
C VAL A 543 17.40 -33.86 -20.31
N ILE A 544 16.54 -33.13 -21.02
CA ILE A 544 15.57 -33.71 -21.95
C ILE A 544 16.24 -33.88 -23.32
N GLU A 545 16.19 -35.08 -23.87
CA GLU A 545 16.69 -35.37 -25.21
C GLU A 545 15.84 -34.65 -26.27
N PRO A 546 16.43 -34.18 -27.38
CA PRO A 546 15.69 -33.45 -28.39
C PRO A 546 14.86 -34.42 -29.24
N ASP A 547 13.61 -34.07 -29.52
CA ASP A 547 12.71 -34.87 -30.38
C ASP A 547 13.08 -34.72 -31.85
N SER A 548 13.50 -33.52 -32.25
CA SER A 548 13.93 -33.20 -33.60
C SER A 548 15.01 -32.15 -33.57
N ILE A 549 15.94 -32.21 -34.53
CA ILE A 549 17.09 -31.30 -34.65
C ILE A 549 17.14 -30.86 -36.11
N SER A 550 17.19 -29.55 -36.38
CA SER A 550 17.32 -29.03 -37.74
C SER A 550 18.76 -29.10 -38.24
N ASP A 551 18.95 -28.83 -39.54
CA ASP A 551 20.28 -28.70 -40.17
C ASP A 551 21.20 -29.92 -39.97
N GLU A 552 20.62 -31.12 -39.94
CA GLU A 552 21.32 -32.39 -39.77
C GLU A 552 22.18 -32.45 -38.49
N GLY A 553 21.80 -31.71 -37.44
CA GLY A 553 22.49 -31.74 -36.16
C GLY A 553 22.43 -33.12 -35.50
N VAL A 554 23.51 -33.48 -34.80
CA VAL A 554 23.66 -34.79 -34.15
C VAL A 554 23.69 -34.61 -32.65
N TYR A 555 22.81 -35.33 -31.94
CA TYR A 555 22.82 -35.41 -30.48
C TYR A 555 23.70 -36.57 -30.01
N GLU A 556 24.72 -36.26 -29.20
CA GLU A 556 25.56 -37.26 -28.54
C GLU A 556 26.07 -36.69 -27.22
N ASN A 557 26.14 -37.51 -26.17
CA ASN A 557 26.70 -37.12 -24.87
C ASN A 557 26.10 -35.81 -24.29
N GLN A 558 24.77 -35.64 -24.36
CA GLN A 558 24.05 -34.46 -23.87
C GLN A 558 24.37 -33.14 -24.59
N GLN A 559 24.98 -33.21 -25.77
CA GLN A 559 25.29 -32.05 -26.61
C GLN A 559 24.74 -32.26 -28.02
N ILE A 560 24.42 -31.17 -28.70
CA ILE A 560 24.08 -31.18 -30.12
C ILE A 560 25.22 -30.54 -30.90
N THR A 561 25.68 -31.22 -31.94
CA THR A 561 26.72 -30.72 -32.86
C THR A 561 26.12 -30.50 -34.25
N TRP A 562 26.34 -29.31 -34.80
CA TRP A 562 25.98 -28.96 -36.18
C TRP A 562 27.19 -28.63 -37.03
N GLN A 563 27.11 -28.93 -38.33
CA GLN A 563 28.02 -28.43 -39.36
C GLN A 563 27.27 -27.41 -40.22
N LEU A 564 27.59 -26.12 -40.06
CA LEU A 564 26.77 -25.04 -40.62
C LEU A 564 27.48 -24.35 -41.80
N PRO A 565 26.82 -24.19 -42.96
CA PRO A 565 27.46 -23.75 -44.20
C PRO A 565 27.67 -22.24 -44.33
N GLY A 566 27.15 -21.42 -43.41
CA GLY A 566 27.06 -19.96 -43.53
C GLY A 566 27.73 -19.17 -42.41
N SER A 567 27.93 -17.85 -42.63
CA SER A 567 28.54 -16.94 -41.64
C SER A 567 27.56 -16.36 -40.62
N LEU A 568 26.26 -16.46 -40.86
CA LEU A 568 25.19 -16.02 -39.96
C LEU A 568 23.94 -16.86 -40.26
N GLY A 569 23.22 -17.28 -39.23
CA GLY A 569 21.97 -18.01 -39.39
C GLY A 569 21.32 -18.35 -38.06
N LYS A 570 20.33 -19.25 -38.11
CA LYS A 570 19.60 -19.79 -36.97
C LYS A 570 19.39 -21.28 -37.20
N THR A 571 19.72 -22.11 -36.22
CA THR A 571 19.37 -23.54 -36.19
C THR A 571 18.42 -23.79 -35.02
N THR A 572 17.76 -24.94 -34.98
CA THR A 572 16.68 -25.23 -34.03
C THR A 572 16.65 -26.68 -33.60
N PHE A 573 16.04 -26.94 -32.45
CA PHE A 573 15.63 -28.29 -32.04
C PHE A 573 14.34 -28.22 -31.22
N THR A 574 13.58 -29.31 -31.18
CA THR A 574 12.36 -29.42 -30.35
C THR A 574 12.58 -30.42 -29.21
N PHE A 575 11.75 -30.35 -28.17
CA PHE A 575 11.78 -31.27 -27.05
C PHE A 575 10.38 -31.51 -26.50
N SER A 576 10.17 -32.66 -25.86
CA SER A 576 8.97 -32.95 -25.10
C SER A 576 9.23 -33.91 -23.94
N GLU A 577 8.56 -33.67 -22.83
CA GLU A 577 8.47 -34.55 -21.68
C GLU A 577 7.01 -34.55 -21.20
N ASN A 578 6.42 -35.74 -21.11
CA ASN A 578 5.12 -35.96 -20.48
C ASN A 578 5.32 -36.88 -19.28
N SER A 579 5.19 -36.35 -18.07
CA SER A 579 5.32 -37.14 -16.84
C SER A 579 3.92 -37.43 -16.29
N LEU A 580 3.56 -38.72 -16.24
CA LEU A 580 2.21 -39.21 -15.95
C LEU A 580 2.09 -40.06 -14.68
N ALA A 581 3.17 -40.35 -13.96
CA ALA A 581 3.22 -41.61 -13.22
C ALA A 581 3.11 -41.54 -11.69
N GLU A 582 3.21 -40.38 -11.03
CA GLU A 582 3.17 -40.35 -9.55
C GLU A 582 2.47 -39.12 -8.93
N TYR A 583 2.59 -37.94 -9.54
CA TYR A 583 2.13 -36.69 -8.90
C TYR A 583 1.04 -35.94 -9.68
N GLY A 584 0.62 -36.43 -10.85
CA GLY A 584 -0.37 -35.78 -11.70
C GLY A 584 0.10 -35.66 -13.16
N TYR A 585 -0.41 -34.64 -13.87
CA TYR A 585 -0.09 -34.39 -15.27
C TYR A 585 0.90 -33.24 -15.41
N ILE A 586 2.09 -33.53 -15.92
CA ILE A 586 3.09 -32.51 -16.25
C ILE A 586 3.42 -32.60 -17.74
N TYR A 587 3.13 -31.53 -18.47
CA TYR A 587 3.43 -31.39 -19.89
C TYR A 587 4.51 -30.34 -20.07
N PHE A 588 5.63 -30.69 -20.71
CA PHE A 588 6.70 -29.73 -20.99
C PHE A 588 7.22 -29.95 -22.40
N ASN A 589 7.03 -28.99 -23.28
CA ASN A 589 7.47 -29.09 -24.67
C ASN A 589 7.69 -27.71 -25.29
N GLY A 590 8.48 -27.67 -26.34
CA GLY A 590 8.74 -26.42 -27.05
C GLY A 590 9.77 -26.54 -28.15
N THR A 591 10.12 -25.37 -28.69
CA THR A 591 11.13 -25.20 -29.71
C THR A 591 12.25 -24.31 -29.17
N VAL A 592 13.49 -24.72 -29.40
CA VAL A 592 14.69 -23.96 -29.06
C VAL A 592 15.32 -23.43 -30.35
N SER A 593 15.58 -22.13 -30.35
CA SER A 593 16.20 -21.37 -31.42
C SER A 593 17.62 -20.99 -31.03
N VAL A 594 18.58 -21.31 -31.90
CA VAL A 594 20.01 -21.04 -31.69
C VAL A 594 20.54 -20.16 -32.82
N PRO A 595 20.52 -18.82 -32.66
CA PRO A 595 21.19 -17.92 -33.58
C PRO A 595 22.69 -18.18 -33.56
N TYR A 596 23.37 -18.11 -34.71
CA TYR A 596 24.81 -18.29 -34.79
C TYR A 596 25.48 -17.30 -35.75
N THR A 597 26.74 -16.99 -35.50
CA THR A 597 27.63 -16.20 -36.37
C THR A 597 29.00 -16.85 -36.48
N LYS A 598 29.73 -16.58 -37.55
CA LYS A 598 31.13 -16.96 -37.69
C LYS A 598 32.07 -16.08 -36.89
#